data_AF-A0A970JMK6-F1
#
_entry.id   AF-A0A970JMK6-F1
#
_cell.length_a   1.000
_cell.length_b   1.000
_cell.length_c   1.000
_cell.angle_alpha   90.00
_cell.angle_beta   90.00
_cell.angle_gamma   90.00
#
_symmetry.space_group_name_H-M   'P 1'
#
loop_
_entity.id
_entity.type
_entity.pdbx_description
1 polymer ?
#
loop_
_entity_poly.entity_id
_entity_poly.type
_entity_poly.pdbx_seq_one_letter_code
_entity_poly.pdbx_strand_id
1 'polypeptide(L)'
;MDNFSLYEQKIPTNNDLTITFTPDEKTVKYEYIILKDNKEYRTVTVESNNPSHIFLDKTGKYQIKVKAYDIYNEMNVYNSGEYIIDKDKPIISLDKKTIDLPIGSNFSVMEGVSAYDKQEGDLKEFVRTNLDEIDLTTIGTKKLIYTVSDSAGNVVNETLTINVHYTRFDSILALQYIFLGFIILIFFLISRYRKGLKLEQRLTKYSINPVDDDRISLGDRLVNYYEYIIKKMSAILGKSTVLTKHSMRYQKYINIVNESYNHGLNFISEKILSAVIFVIIAFFAKLIQYELLTFYGSLLPLIFGFFTPNAIYAYKYQMYRNKIENDFLQAITIMNNAFKSGSSITQAIDLVSRELEGPIAREFKKMLMEINFGLSIDTVFRRFSERMKLEEATYLTVTLMILNKTGGNIIKVFSSIEKTLYSRKKLKLEYKALTGSSKIVVSVLILLPLFFVAVVNLINPSYFVPLYVTNIGKIILGLIIAIYVVYIYVIKKFIEIRL
;
A
#
# COMPACT_ATOMS: atom_id res chain seq x y z
N MET A 1 48.39 66.23 26.26
CA MET A 1 48.00 64.83 26.01
C MET A 1 48.19 64.53 24.52
N ASP A 2 49.22 65.11 23.89
CA ASP A 2 49.20 65.41 22.45
C ASP A 2 50.47 64.94 21.72
N ASN A 3 51.30 64.15 22.39
CA ASN A 3 52.57 63.69 21.82
C ASN A 3 52.37 62.44 20.95
N PHE A 4 51.17 61.85 20.90
CA PHE A 4 50.84 60.73 19.99
C PHE A 4 49.78 61.16 18.97
N SER A 5 49.91 60.76 17.70
CA SER A 5 48.92 61.04 16.65
C SER A 5 47.55 60.39 16.90
N LEU A 6 47.52 59.31 17.68
CA LEU A 6 46.32 58.65 18.18
C LEU A 6 46.64 58.18 19.59
N TYR A 7 45.97 58.71 20.62
CA TYR A 7 46.30 58.41 22.02
C TYR A 7 45.84 57.00 22.45
N GLU A 8 44.64 56.60 22.08
CA GLU A 8 44.05 55.29 22.37
C GLU A 8 43.06 54.91 21.26
N GLN A 9 42.71 53.63 21.19
CA GLN A 9 41.71 53.13 20.26
C GLN A 9 40.61 52.39 21.03
N LYS A 10 39.45 53.03 21.18
CA LYS A 10 38.33 52.49 21.99
C LYS A 10 37.57 51.33 21.33
N ILE A 11 37.62 51.21 20.01
CA ILE A 11 36.93 50.17 19.23
C ILE A 11 37.99 49.40 18.44
N PRO A 12 38.02 48.05 18.50
CA PRO A 12 38.93 47.25 17.69
C PRO A 12 38.88 47.60 16.20
N THR A 13 39.96 47.37 15.47
CA THR A 13 39.99 47.58 14.01
C THR A 13 40.70 46.45 13.30
N ASN A 14 40.23 46.13 12.10
CA ASN A 14 40.91 45.22 11.19
C ASN A 14 41.95 45.89 10.28
N ASN A 15 42.07 47.22 10.33
CA ASN A 15 43.05 47.97 9.57
C ASN A 15 44.42 48.03 10.25
N ASP A 16 45.46 48.28 9.46
CA ASP A 16 46.78 48.58 10.00
C ASP A 16 46.78 49.94 10.68
N LEU A 17 47.47 50.04 11.82
CA LEU A 17 47.60 51.30 12.56
C LEU A 17 49.00 51.88 12.40
N THR A 18 49.04 53.18 12.14
CA THR A 18 50.28 53.96 12.11
C THR A 18 50.26 54.96 13.25
N ILE A 19 51.15 54.77 14.22
CA ILE A 19 51.24 55.65 15.40
C ILE A 19 52.49 56.52 15.29
N THR A 20 52.31 57.82 15.47
CA THR A 20 53.36 58.83 15.41
C THR A 20 53.60 59.39 16.80
N PHE A 21 54.85 59.44 17.26
CA PHE A 21 55.22 60.25 18.41
C PHE A 21 55.87 61.56 17.97
N THR A 22 55.39 62.68 18.53
CA THR A 22 55.94 64.01 18.35
C THR A 22 56.76 64.36 19.60
N PRO A 23 58.10 64.38 19.52
CA PRO A 23 58.95 64.69 20.65
C PRO A 23 58.92 66.19 21.00
N ASP A 24 59.15 66.52 22.28
CA ASP A 24 59.26 67.91 22.74
C ASP A 24 60.61 68.51 22.30
N GLU A 25 60.69 69.85 22.17
CA GLU A 25 61.87 70.58 21.62
C GLU A 25 63.23 70.22 22.26
N LYS A 26 63.23 69.70 23.50
CA LYS A 26 64.42 69.33 24.27
C LYS A 26 64.92 67.90 24.02
N THR A 27 64.16 67.10 23.28
CA THR A 27 64.47 65.68 23.03
C THR A 27 65.57 65.53 21.99
N VAL A 28 66.56 64.68 22.23
CA VAL A 28 67.64 64.38 21.27
C VAL A 28 67.45 63.01 20.63
N LYS A 29 67.00 62.04 21.45
CA LYS A 29 66.72 60.67 21.04
C LYS A 29 65.52 60.13 21.82
N TYR A 30 64.80 59.18 21.24
CA TYR A 30 63.73 58.49 21.95
C TYR A 30 63.57 57.05 21.49
N GLU A 31 63.03 56.21 22.36
CA GLU A 31 62.82 54.78 22.13
C GLU A 31 61.34 54.44 22.25
N TYR A 32 60.75 53.87 21.20
CA TYR A 32 59.47 53.17 21.31
C TYR A 32 59.68 51.80 21.90
N ILE A 33 59.00 51.51 22.99
CA ILE A 33 58.87 50.17 23.55
C ILE A 33 57.43 49.75 23.26
N ILE A 34 57.27 48.85 22.30
CA ILE A 34 55.96 48.32 21.88
C ILE A 34 55.69 47.08 22.72
N LEU A 35 54.69 47.18 23.60
CA LEU A 35 54.16 46.06 24.34
C LEU A 35 53.01 45.45 23.52
N LYS A 36 53.06 44.14 23.26
CA LYS A 36 51.95 43.37 22.69
C LYS A 36 51.49 42.36 23.74
N ASP A 37 50.20 42.36 24.07
CA ASP A 37 49.58 41.48 25.07
C ASP A 37 50.36 41.50 26.40
N ASN A 38 50.71 42.71 26.86
CA ASN A 38 51.50 43.01 28.06
C ASN A 38 52.94 42.46 28.10
N LYS A 39 53.49 42.06 26.96
CA LYS A 39 54.90 41.65 26.81
C LYS A 39 55.62 42.55 25.82
N GLU A 40 56.90 42.84 26.06
CA GLU A 40 57.70 43.59 25.09
C GLU A 40 57.80 42.79 23.79
N TYR A 41 57.31 43.41 22.71
CA TYR A 41 57.26 42.82 21.38
C TYR A 41 58.41 43.33 20.52
N ARG A 42 58.64 44.64 20.54
CA ARG A 42 59.65 45.31 19.72
C ARG A 42 60.03 46.65 20.32
N THR A 43 61.32 46.97 20.29
CA THR A 43 61.83 48.30 20.62
C THR A 43 62.43 48.97 19.38
N VAL A 44 62.13 50.25 19.16
CA VAL A 44 62.59 51.03 18.01
C VAL A 44 63.22 52.33 18.52
N THR A 45 64.53 52.50 18.30
CA THR A 45 65.28 53.69 18.70
C THR A 45 65.32 54.71 17.57
N VAL A 46 65.07 55.98 17.90
CA VAL A 46 65.12 57.11 16.97
C VAL A 46 66.13 58.12 17.49
N GLU A 47 67.26 58.21 16.80
CA GLU A 47 68.39 59.10 17.12
C GLU A 47 68.19 60.50 16.48
N SER A 48 67.00 61.07 16.63
CA SER A 48 66.70 62.43 16.14
C SER A 48 65.50 63.04 16.88
N ASN A 49 65.39 64.37 16.84
CA ASN A 49 64.22 65.09 17.35
C ASN A 49 63.05 65.19 16.35
N ASN A 50 63.07 64.44 15.25
CA ASN A 50 61.99 64.46 14.27
C ASN A 50 60.89 63.46 14.67
N PRO A 51 59.61 63.75 14.38
CA PRO A 51 58.54 62.77 14.50
C PRO A 51 58.84 61.52 13.67
N SER A 52 58.48 60.35 14.21
CA SER A 52 58.64 59.07 13.52
C SER A 52 57.39 58.22 13.72
N HIS A 53 57.23 57.21 12.88
CA HIS A 53 56.02 56.38 12.85
C HIS A 53 56.36 54.92 13.13
N ILE A 54 55.45 54.22 13.80
CA ILE A 54 55.47 52.77 13.95
C ILE A 54 54.23 52.14 13.32
N PHE A 55 54.40 50.95 12.75
CA PHE A 55 53.33 50.18 12.10
C PHE A 55 52.93 49.00 12.99
N LEU A 56 51.64 48.87 13.23
CA LEU A 56 51.02 47.75 13.92
C LEU A 56 50.13 47.01 12.90
N ASP A 57 50.52 45.78 12.55
CA ASP A 57 49.96 45.03 11.42
C ASP A 57 49.41 43.63 11.80
N LYS A 58 49.61 43.20 13.05
CA LYS A 58 49.18 41.89 13.55
C LYS A 58 48.10 42.02 14.61
N THR A 59 47.18 41.05 14.63
CA THR A 59 46.17 40.89 15.68
C THR A 59 46.80 40.89 17.08
N GLY A 60 46.25 41.68 18.00
CA GLY A 60 46.64 41.72 19.42
C GLY A 60 46.39 43.09 20.06
N LYS A 61 46.61 43.15 21.38
CA LYS A 61 46.50 44.39 22.17
C LYS A 61 47.86 45.05 22.32
N TYR A 62 47.98 46.31 21.94
CA TYR A 62 49.23 47.04 21.95
C TYR A 62 49.19 48.21 22.94
N GLN A 63 50.29 48.40 23.64
CA GLN A 63 50.58 49.61 24.42
C GLN A 63 51.96 50.11 24.04
N ILE A 64 52.08 51.40 23.79
CA ILE A 64 53.32 52.03 23.33
C ILE A 64 53.86 52.88 24.47
N LYS A 65 55.08 52.58 24.88
CA LYS A 65 55.82 53.35 25.87
C LYS A 65 57.00 54.02 25.20
N VAL A 66 57.05 55.34 25.22
CA VAL A 66 58.16 56.12 24.65
C VAL A 66 59.05 56.63 25.78
N LYS A 67 60.34 56.31 25.71
CA LYS A 67 61.37 56.91 26.57
C LYS A 67 62.10 57.98 25.76
N ALA A 68 61.90 59.25 26.07
CA ALA A 68 62.57 60.38 25.44
C ALA A 68 63.73 60.85 26.32
N TYR A 69 64.88 61.14 25.70
CA TYR A 69 66.09 61.58 26.40
C TYR A 69 66.52 62.95 25.87
N ASP A 70 66.89 63.84 26.78
CA ASP A 70 67.43 65.16 26.44
C ASP A 70 68.96 65.15 26.24
N ILE A 71 69.56 66.33 26.01
CA ILE A 71 71.02 66.49 25.85
C ILE A 71 71.82 66.13 27.12
N TYR A 72 71.18 66.10 28.29
CA TYR A 72 71.78 65.73 29.58
C TYR A 72 71.48 64.27 29.96
N ASN A 73 70.83 63.52 29.07
CA ASN A 73 70.42 62.13 29.23
C ASN A 73 69.39 61.93 30.38
N GLU A 74 68.63 62.99 30.74
CA GLU A 74 67.44 62.88 31.58
C GLU A 74 66.29 62.24 30.78
N MET A 75 65.56 61.31 31.40
CA MET A 75 64.55 60.49 30.73
C MET A 75 63.13 60.93 31.10
N ASN A 76 62.32 61.26 30.09
CA ASN A 76 60.88 61.40 30.20
C ASN A 76 60.17 60.19 29.59
N VAL A 77 59.11 59.73 30.25
CA VAL A 77 58.35 58.54 29.83
C VAL A 77 56.93 58.94 29.46
N TYR A 78 56.53 58.61 28.23
CA TYR A 78 55.19 58.81 27.72
C TYR A 78 54.55 57.45 27.46
N ASN A 79 53.35 57.21 27.98
CA ASN A 79 52.60 55.98 27.72
C ASN A 79 51.38 56.33 26.86
N SER A 80 51.14 55.55 25.82
CA SER A 80 49.87 55.57 25.09
C SER A 80 48.77 54.88 25.90
N GLY A 81 47.52 55.05 25.47
CA GLY A 81 46.46 54.10 25.79
C GLY A 81 46.62 52.77 25.05
N GLU A 82 45.57 51.96 25.07
CA GLU A 82 45.56 50.65 24.42
C GLU A 82 45.09 50.77 22.96
N TYR A 83 45.77 50.05 22.05
CA TYR A 83 45.34 49.85 20.67
C TYR A 83 44.96 48.39 20.46
N ILE A 84 43.82 48.13 19.84
CA ILE A 84 43.31 46.77 19.66
C ILE A 84 43.16 46.52 18.16
N ILE A 85 44.02 45.65 17.63
CA ILE A 85 43.94 45.19 16.25
C ILE A 85 43.33 43.80 16.24
N ASP A 86 42.26 43.63 15.47
CA ASP A 86 41.64 42.34 15.25
C ASP A 86 41.41 42.04 13.77
N LYS A 87 42.20 41.08 13.26
CA LYS A 87 42.11 40.59 11.89
C LYS A 87 41.57 39.17 11.82
N ASP A 88 41.29 38.54 12.95
CA ASP A 88 40.73 37.20 12.97
C ASP A 88 39.25 37.33 12.56
N LYS A 89 38.81 36.57 11.55
CA LYS A 89 37.42 36.64 11.09
C LYS A 89 36.52 35.79 11.99
N PRO A 90 35.27 36.23 12.24
CA PRO A 90 34.29 35.39 12.93
C PRO A 90 33.99 34.12 12.14
N ILE A 91 33.54 33.07 12.84
CA ILE A 91 33.17 31.77 12.26
C ILE A 91 31.69 31.52 12.52
N ILE A 92 30.93 31.24 11.46
CA ILE A 92 29.53 30.76 11.55
C ILE A 92 29.54 29.24 11.36
N SER A 93 28.89 28.52 12.27
CA SER A 93 28.65 27.08 12.14
C SER A 93 27.16 26.78 12.11
N LEU A 94 26.76 26.01 11.09
CA LEU A 94 25.39 25.54 10.85
C LEU A 94 25.33 24.03 11.08
N ASP A 95 24.37 23.57 11.88
CA ASP A 95 24.15 22.13 12.11
C ASP A 95 23.84 21.35 10.82
N LYS A 96 23.18 22.02 9.86
CA LYS A 96 22.80 21.48 8.56
C LYS A 96 23.09 22.51 7.47
N LYS A 97 23.54 22.04 6.31
CA LYS A 97 23.72 22.87 5.10
C LYS A 97 22.52 22.82 4.16
N THR A 98 21.59 21.88 4.38
CA THR A 98 20.39 21.70 3.55
C THR A 98 19.19 21.32 4.41
N ILE A 99 18.03 21.94 4.16
CA ILE A 99 16.76 21.66 4.83
C ILE A 99 15.66 21.55 3.78
N ASP A 100 14.83 20.51 3.90
CA ASP A 100 13.62 20.35 3.08
C ASP A 100 12.41 20.86 3.87
N LEU A 101 11.67 21.81 3.30
CA LEU A 101 10.51 22.43 3.93
C LEU A 101 9.26 22.28 3.06
N PRO A 102 8.10 21.91 3.64
CA PRO A 102 6.85 22.03 2.93
C PRO A 102 6.48 23.51 2.76
N ILE A 103 5.81 23.82 1.64
CA ILE A 103 5.27 25.16 1.38
C ILE A 103 4.43 25.67 2.55
N GLY A 104 4.66 26.91 2.99
CA GLY A 104 3.92 27.56 4.07
C GLY A 104 4.28 27.13 5.50
N SER A 105 5.39 26.40 5.70
CA SER A 105 5.88 26.09 7.04
C SER A 105 6.57 27.29 7.71
N ASN A 106 6.42 27.41 9.03
CA ASN A 106 7.17 28.37 9.83
C ASN A 106 8.60 27.85 10.02
N PHE A 107 9.59 28.60 9.55
CA PHE A 107 10.99 28.26 9.66
C PHE A 107 11.67 29.09 10.77
N SER A 108 12.23 28.41 11.78
CA SER A 108 13.02 29.08 12.83
C SER A 108 14.45 29.28 12.33
N VAL A 109 14.77 30.53 12.04
CA VAL A 109 15.99 30.91 11.30
C VAL A 109 17.25 30.75 12.15
N MET A 110 17.13 30.86 13.48
CA MET A 110 18.26 30.85 14.42
C MET A 110 18.48 29.49 15.11
N GLU A 111 17.66 28.49 14.80
CA GLU A 111 17.78 27.14 15.35
C GLU A 111 18.98 26.42 14.72
N GLY A 112 19.90 25.91 15.55
CA GLY A 112 21.12 25.22 15.08
C GLY A 112 22.18 26.12 14.45
N VAL A 113 22.07 27.44 14.64
CA VAL A 113 23.08 28.43 14.24
C VAL A 113 23.93 28.82 15.44
N SER A 114 25.24 28.84 15.24
CA SER A 114 26.23 29.36 16.20
C SER A 114 27.22 30.26 15.47
N ALA A 115 27.62 31.35 16.11
CA ALA A 115 28.63 32.26 15.58
C ALA A 115 29.63 32.57 16.70
N TYR A 116 30.92 32.45 16.41
CA TYR A 116 31.97 32.65 17.39
C TYR A 116 33.12 33.44 16.80
N ASP A 117 33.63 34.39 17.58
CA ASP A 117 34.87 35.09 17.35
C ASP A 117 35.86 34.88 18.49
N LYS A 118 37.15 34.90 18.17
CA LYS A 118 38.24 34.58 19.10
C LYS A 118 38.50 35.68 20.13
N GLN A 119 38.22 36.94 19.81
CA GLN A 119 38.38 38.08 20.73
C GLN A 119 37.07 38.43 21.45
N GLU A 120 35.93 38.25 20.79
CA GLU A 120 34.62 38.71 21.29
C GLU A 120 33.76 37.57 21.87
N GLY A 121 34.07 36.32 21.55
CA GLY A 121 33.32 35.17 22.03
C GLY A 121 32.07 34.90 21.18
N ASP A 122 30.92 34.70 21.83
CA ASP A 122 29.67 34.32 21.14
C ASP A 122 29.04 35.54 20.43
N LEU A 123 28.89 35.44 19.11
CA LEU A 123 28.31 36.47 18.25
C LEU A 123 26.92 36.09 17.72
N LYS A 124 26.27 35.08 18.28
CA LYS A 124 24.98 34.57 17.79
C LYS A 124 23.90 35.65 17.68
N GLU A 125 23.83 36.59 18.62
CA GLU A 125 22.83 37.67 18.59
C GLU A 125 23.06 38.70 17.48
N PHE A 126 24.27 38.76 16.92
CA PHE A 126 24.64 39.69 15.84
C PHE A 126 24.50 39.08 14.44
N VAL A 127 24.07 37.83 14.35
CA VAL A 127 23.84 37.15 13.06
C VAL A 127 22.60 37.73 12.37
N ARG A 128 22.78 38.21 11.15
CA ARG A 128 21.71 38.73 10.27
C ARG A 128 21.48 37.79 9.09
N THR A 129 20.27 37.81 8.54
CA THR A 129 19.89 36.94 7.42
C THR A 129 19.12 37.69 6.34
N ASN A 130 19.17 37.20 5.10
CA ASN A 130 18.38 37.72 3.97
C ASN A 130 16.98 37.06 3.85
N LEU A 131 16.40 36.57 4.95
CA LEU A 131 15.13 35.83 4.92
C LEU A 131 13.99 36.62 4.27
N ASP A 132 13.92 37.93 4.51
CA ASP A 132 12.87 38.80 3.99
C ASP A 132 12.87 38.90 2.45
N GLU A 133 13.99 38.56 1.81
CA GLU A 133 14.14 38.51 0.35
C GLU A 133 13.76 37.15 -0.25
N ILE A 134 13.57 36.13 0.59
CA ILE A 134 13.31 34.76 0.16
C ILE A 134 11.82 34.47 0.20
N ASP A 135 11.24 34.34 -0.99
CA ASP A 135 9.88 33.85 -1.13
C ASP A 135 9.82 32.32 -0.92
N LEU A 136 9.29 31.90 0.23
CA LEU A 136 9.01 30.51 0.60
C LEU A 136 7.63 30.01 0.11
N THR A 137 6.87 30.83 -0.61
CA THR A 137 5.58 30.45 -1.21
C THR A 137 5.73 29.83 -2.60
N THR A 138 6.93 29.91 -3.19
CA THR A 138 7.23 29.32 -4.50
C THR A 138 8.14 28.10 -4.36
N ILE A 139 7.81 27.04 -5.09
CA ILE A 139 8.60 25.80 -5.11
C ILE A 139 10.00 26.05 -5.67
N GLY A 140 10.96 25.30 -5.14
CA GLY A 140 12.33 25.32 -5.63
C GLY A 140 13.37 25.49 -4.53
N THR A 141 14.62 25.51 -4.97
CA THR A 141 15.78 25.65 -4.09
C THR A 141 16.06 27.13 -3.85
N LYS A 142 16.00 27.54 -2.58
CA LYS A 142 16.28 28.89 -2.10
C LYS A 142 17.58 28.88 -1.30
N LYS A 143 18.29 30.02 -1.29
CA LYS A 143 19.56 30.18 -0.56
C LYS A 143 19.38 31.23 0.53
N LEU A 144 19.44 30.78 1.78
CA LEU A 144 19.45 31.65 2.95
C LEU A 144 20.90 31.91 3.36
N ILE A 145 21.26 33.19 3.46
CA ILE A 145 22.62 33.63 3.76
C ILE A 145 22.62 34.21 5.17
N TYR A 146 23.47 33.66 6.02
CA TYR A 146 23.78 34.16 7.36
C TYR A 146 25.01 35.04 7.29
N THR A 147 24.92 36.24 7.82
CA THR A 147 26.01 37.24 7.84
C THR A 147 26.28 37.64 9.28
N VAL A 148 27.54 37.58 9.72
CA VAL A 148 27.96 38.12 11.01
C VAL A 148 29.16 39.03 10.81
N SER A 149 29.20 40.12 11.57
CA SER A 149 30.31 41.06 11.64
C SER A 149 30.79 41.14 13.09
N ASP A 150 32.10 41.15 13.30
CA ASP A 150 32.70 41.50 14.59
C ASP A 150 32.74 43.04 14.78
N SER A 151 33.20 43.51 15.94
CA SER A 151 33.36 44.95 16.23
C SER A 151 34.52 45.58 15.46
N ALA A 152 35.46 44.78 14.95
CA ALA A 152 36.62 45.24 14.18
C ALA A 152 36.31 45.49 12.70
N GLY A 153 35.14 45.04 12.23
CA GLY A 153 34.64 45.20 10.87
C GLY A 153 34.90 44.00 9.95
N ASN A 154 35.30 42.84 10.48
CA ASN A 154 35.42 41.61 9.69
C ASN A 154 34.05 40.94 9.51
N VAL A 155 33.71 40.64 8.27
CA VAL A 155 32.42 40.02 7.89
C VAL A 155 32.64 38.63 7.31
N VAL A 156 31.78 37.68 7.70
CA VAL A 156 31.71 36.34 7.09
C VAL A 156 30.26 35.99 6.73
N ASN A 157 30.11 35.26 5.63
CA ASN A 157 28.83 34.77 5.14
C ASN A 157 28.83 33.24 5.07
N GLU A 158 27.76 32.61 5.54
CA GLU A 158 27.50 31.18 5.36
C GLU A 158 26.13 30.94 4.73
N THR A 159 26.00 29.89 3.91
CA THR A 159 24.78 29.65 3.11
C THR A 159 24.09 28.35 3.50
N LEU A 160 22.79 28.45 3.79
CA LEU A 160 21.88 27.33 3.98
C LEU A 160 20.99 27.16 2.74
N THR A 161 20.91 25.93 2.23
CA THR A 161 20.05 25.59 1.10
C THR A 161 18.68 25.11 1.59
N ILE A 162 17.61 25.77 1.17
CA ILE A 162 16.23 25.41 1.54
C ILE A 162 15.51 24.87 0.30
N ASN A 163 15.04 23.62 0.35
CA ASN A 163 14.24 23.04 -0.73
C ASN A 163 12.75 23.08 -0.37
N VAL A 164 12.00 23.93 -1.06
CA VAL A 164 10.55 24.07 -0.86
C VAL A 164 9.80 23.09 -1.76
N HIS A 165 8.98 22.21 -1.17
CA HIS A 165 8.19 21.18 -1.87
C HIS A 165 6.72 21.16 -1.43
N TYR A 166 5.86 20.55 -2.26
CA TYR A 166 4.45 20.36 -1.91
C TYR A 166 4.29 19.42 -0.71
N THR A 167 3.29 19.66 0.13
CA THR A 167 2.91 18.68 1.13
C THR A 167 2.31 17.45 0.45
N ARG A 168 2.63 16.26 0.97
CA ARG A 168 2.10 14.99 0.46
C ARG A 168 0.56 14.95 0.44
N PHE A 169 -0.10 15.72 1.30
CA PHE A 169 -1.56 15.74 1.45
C PHE A 169 -2.30 16.43 0.29
N ASP A 170 -1.75 17.51 -0.26
CA ASP A 170 -2.44 18.28 -1.32
C ASP A 170 -2.65 17.48 -2.61
N SER A 171 -1.67 16.65 -2.98
CA SER A 171 -1.76 15.76 -4.14
C SER A 171 -2.85 14.69 -4.00
N ILE A 172 -3.09 14.21 -2.77
CA ILE A 172 -4.10 13.20 -2.47
C ILE A 172 -5.50 13.81 -2.49
N LEU A 173 -5.65 15.04 -1.98
CA LEU A 173 -6.91 15.79 -2.02
C LEU A 173 -7.37 16.05 -3.45
N ALA A 174 -6.47 16.47 -4.34
CA ALA A 174 -6.80 16.65 -5.75
C ALA A 174 -7.35 15.37 -6.40
N LEU A 175 -6.73 14.21 -6.10
CA LEU A 175 -7.17 12.92 -6.62
C LEU A 175 -8.56 12.52 -6.07
N GLN A 176 -8.86 12.85 -4.81
CA GLN A 176 -10.18 12.64 -4.22
C GLN A 176 -11.28 13.47 -4.89
N TYR A 177 -11.01 14.76 -5.19
CA TYR A 177 -12.00 15.61 -5.87
C TYR A 177 -12.31 15.12 -7.28
N ILE A 178 -11.30 14.71 -8.04
CA ILE A 178 -11.48 14.10 -9.38
C ILE A 178 -12.35 12.84 -9.27
N PHE A 179 -12.08 12.00 -8.26
CA PHE A 179 -12.83 10.77 -8.04
C PHE A 179 -14.28 11.02 -7.61
N LEU A 180 -14.52 11.97 -6.70
CA LEU A 180 -15.86 12.35 -6.28
C LEU A 180 -16.66 12.88 -7.47
N GLY A 181 -16.04 13.69 -8.34
CA GLY A 181 -16.62 14.13 -9.61
C GLY A 181 -16.99 12.96 -10.52
N PHE A 182 -16.13 11.94 -10.62
CA PHE A 182 -16.40 10.74 -11.42
C PHE A 182 -17.56 9.90 -10.87
N ILE A 183 -17.66 9.72 -9.53
CA ILE A 183 -18.81 9.03 -8.90
C ILE A 183 -20.11 9.80 -9.18
N ILE A 184 -20.09 11.13 -9.00
CA ILE A 184 -21.26 11.98 -9.25
C ILE A 184 -21.68 11.88 -10.71
N LEU A 185 -20.72 11.85 -11.65
CA LEU A 185 -20.98 11.66 -13.08
C LEU A 185 -21.62 10.29 -13.37
N ILE A 186 -21.07 9.21 -12.82
CA ILE A 186 -21.65 7.86 -12.98
C ILE A 186 -23.07 7.82 -12.41
N PHE A 187 -23.28 8.37 -11.21
CA PHE A 187 -24.59 8.43 -10.59
C PHE A 187 -25.57 9.24 -11.45
N PHE A 188 -25.14 10.37 -11.99
CA PHE A 188 -25.92 11.19 -12.91
C PHE A 188 -26.28 10.43 -14.18
N LEU A 189 -25.33 9.71 -14.80
CA LEU A 189 -25.57 8.89 -15.98
C LEU A 189 -26.56 7.75 -15.70
N ILE A 190 -26.42 7.05 -14.57
CA ILE A 190 -27.35 6.00 -14.13
C ILE A 190 -28.74 6.60 -13.87
N SER A 191 -28.82 7.76 -13.22
CA SER A 191 -30.08 8.45 -12.94
C SER A 191 -30.77 8.92 -14.24
N ARG A 192 -30.01 9.51 -15.17
CA ARG A 192 -30.49 9.89 -16.51
C ARG A 192 -31.01 8.67 -17.27
N TYR A 193 -30.27 7.58 -17.24
CA TYR A 193 -30.67 6.33 -17.89
C TYR A 193 -31.95 5.76 -17.27
N ARG A 194 -32.04 5.72 -15.93
CA ARG A 194 -33.25 5.27 -15.22
C ARG A 194 -34.47 6.14 -15.51
N LYS A 195 -34.30 7.47 -15.60
CA LYS A 195 -35.38 8.39 -16.00
C LYS A 195 -35.83 8.11 -17.44
N GLY A 196 -34.89 7.86 -18.35
CA GLY A 196 -35.17 7.44 -19.72
C GLY A 196 -36.07 6.20 -19.76
N LEU A 197 -35.68 5.14 -19.05
CA LEU A 197 -36.48 3.90 -18.97
C LEU A 197 -37.88 4.12 -18.41
N LYS A 198 -38.02 4.93 -17.35
CA LYS A 198 -39.35 5.22 -16.77
C LYS A 198 -40.26 5.99 -17.71
N LEU A 199 -39.70 6.94 -18.48
CA LEU A 199 -40.48 7.68 -19.49
C LEU A 199 -40.90 6.78 -20.62
N GLU A 200 -40.00 5.90 -21.03
CA GLU A 200 -40.27 4.92 -22.07
C GLU A 200 -41.42 3.98 -21.69
N GLN A 201 -41.37 3.37 -20.50
CA GLN A 201 -42.44 2.52 -19.96
C GLN A 201 -43.80 3.23 -19.83
N ARG A 202 -43.82 4.57 -19.72
CA ARG A 202 -45.07 5.35 -19.71
C ARG A 202 -45.62 5.54 -21.12
N LEU A 203 -44.75 5.70 -22.11
CA LEU A 203 -45.12 5.87 -23.52
C LEU A 203 -45.58 4.55 -24.15
N THR A 204 -45.02 3.41 -23.72
CA THR A 204 -45.46 2.08 -24.19
C THR A 204 -46.92 1.77 -23.86
N LYS A 205 -47.51 2.39 -22.83
CA LYS A 205 -48.94 2.27 -22.52
C LYS A 205 -49.85 2.88 -23.61
N TYR A 206 -49.30 3.75 -24.46
CA TYR A 206 -50.02 4.45 -25.52
C TYR A 206 -49.57 4.01 -26.93
N SER A 207 -48.68 3.02 -27.05
CA SER A 207 -48.27 2.50 -28.35
C SER A 207 -49.25 1.43 -28.86
N ILE A 208 -49.57 1.48 -30.15
CA ILE A 208 -50.56 0.59 -30.80
C ILE A 208 -50.11 -0.88 -30.76
N ASN A 209 -48.80 -1.11 -30.80
CA ASN A 209 -48.21 -2.40 -30.52
C ASN A 209 -47.55 -2.36 -29.13
N PRO A 210 -47.66 -3.41 -28.30
CA PRO A 210 -46.80 -3.52 -27.13
C PRO A 210 -45.35 -3.47 -27.63
N VAL A 211 -44.55 -2.57 -27.07
CA VAL A 211 -43.11 -2.61 -27.31
C VAL A 211 -42.62 -3.89 -26.63
N ASP A 212 -42.29 -4.92 -27.40
CA ASP A 212 -41.53 -6.06 -26.88
C ASP A 212 -40.25 -5.50 -26.27
N ASP A 213 -40.16 -5.54 -24.95
CA ASP A 213 -39.00 -5.07 -24.21
C ASP A 213 -37.91 -6.16 -24.22
N ASP A 214 -37.35 -6.42 -25.41
CA ASP A 214 -36.18 -7.29 -25.59
C ASP A 214 -34.89 -6.61 -25.09
N ARG A 215 -35.00 -5.48 -24.38
CA ARG A 215 -33.83 -4.70 -23.95
C ARG A 215 -33.21 -5.35 -22.74
N ILE A 216 -32.01 -5.86 -22.97
CA ILE A 216 -31.08 -6.35 -21.96
C ILE A 216 -30.94 -5.30 -20.84
N SER A 217 -31.20 -5.72 -19.59
CA SER A 217 -31.06 -4.88 -18.39
C SER A 217 -29.66 -4.29 -18.31
N LEU A 218 -29.48 -3.15 -17.63
CA LEU A 218 -28.14 -2.62 -17.37
C LEU A 218 -27.24 -3.67 -16.70
N GLY A 219 -27.80 -4.45 -15.76
CA GLY A 219 -27.07 -5.53 -15.12
C GLY A 219 -26.59 -6.56 -16.12
N ASP A 220 -27.48 -7.01 -16.99
CA ASP A 220 -27.18 -8.00 -18.03
C ASP A 220 -26.18 -7.44 -19.06
N ARG A 221 -26.22 -6.15 -19.41
CA ARG A 221 -25.20 -5.51 -20.26
C ARG A 221 -23.83 -5.50 -19.59
N LEU A 222 -23.77 -5.19 -18.30
CA LEU A 222 -22.53 -5.22 -17.53
C LEU A 222 -21.97 -6.65 -17.47
N VAL A 223 -22.83 -7.65 -17.26
CA VAL A 223 -22.45 -9.06 -17.28
C VAL A 223 -21.93 -9.45 -18.67
N ASN A 224 -22.64 -9.10 -19.74
CA ASN A 224 -22.21 -9.39 -21.11
C ASN A 224 -20.87 -8.72 -21.46
N TYR A 225 -20.66 -7.48 -21.01
CA TYR A 225 -19.39 -6.78 -21.20
C TYR A 225 -18.26 -7.42 -20.40
N TYR A 226 -18.53 -7.82 -19.15
CA TYR A 226 -17.60 -8.57 -18.32
C TYR A 226 -17.20 -9.90 -18.99
N GLU A 227 -18.17 -10.65 -19.51
CA GLU A 227 -17.91 -11.90 -20.24
C GLU A 227 -17.14 -11.67 -21.54
N TYR A 228 -17.41 -10.58 -22.25
CA TYR A 228 -16.66 -10.18 -23.43
C TYR A 228 -15.18 -9.94 -23.09
N ILE A 229 -14.89 -9.21 -22.01
CA ILE A 229 -13.52 -8.99 -21.53
C ILE A 229 -12.84 -10.32 -21.21
N ILE A 230 -13.53 -11.22 -20.51
CA ILE A 230 -13.01 -12.55 -20.16
C ILE A 230 -12.65 -13.35 -21.41
N LYS A 231 -13.52 -13.39 -22.43
CA LYS A 231 -13.25 -14.10 -23.69
C LYS A 231 -12.07 -13.49 -24.45
N LYS A 232 -11.95 -12.15 -24.47
CA LYS A 232 -10.81 -11.47 -25.08
C LYS A 232 -9.51 -11.77 -24.35
N MET A 233 -9.54 -11.74 -23.01
CA MET A 233 -8.39 -12.11 -22.18
C MET A 233 -8.02 -13.59 -22.37
N SER A 234 -8.98 -14.50 -22.44
CA SER A 234 -8.71 -15.93 -22.57
C SER A 234 -8.04 -16.25 -23.91
N ALA A 235 -8.42 -15.56 -24.98
CA ALA A 235 -7.73 -15.64 -26.27
C ALA A 235 -6.26 -15.18 -26.19
N ILE A 236 -5.96 -14.13 -25.42
CA ILE A 236 -4.58 -13.65 -25.21
C ILE A 236 -3.79 -14.66 -24.37
N LEU A 237 -4.37 -15.15 -23.27
CA LEU A 237 -3.73 -16.11 -22.37
C LEU A 237 -3.50 -17.48 -23.03
N GLY A 238 -4.34 -17.85 -24.00
CA GLY A 238 -4.21 -19.09 -24.77
C GLY A 238 -2.90 -19.21 -25.56
N LYS A 239 -2.19 -18.09 -25.81
CA LYS A 239 -0.85 -18.10 -26.40
C LYS A 239 0.21 -18.76 -25.50
N SER A 240 -0.04 -18.84 -24.19
CA SER A 240 0.87 -19.48 -23.23
C SER A 240 0.52 -20.95 -23.04
N THR A 241 1.48 -21.84 -23.31
CA THR A 241 1.33 -23.29 -23.11
C THR A 241 1.18 -23.66 -21.63
N VAL A 242 1.84 -22.92 -20.73
CA VAL A 242 1.79 -23.13 -19.28
C VAL A 242 0.39 -22.84 -18.73
N LEU A 243 -0.20 -21.70 -19.11
CA LEU A 243 -1.55 -21.33 -18.67
C LEU A 243 -2.60 -22.27 -19.25
N THR A 244 -2.45 -22.66 -20.52
CA THR A 244 -3.34 -23.63 -21.15
C THR A 244 -3.33 -24.97 -20.41
N LYS A 245 -2.14 -25.48 -20.05
CA LYS A 245 -2.02 -26.69 -19.23
C LYS A 245 -2.63 -26.53 -17.84
N HIS A 246 -2.37 -25.40 -17.16
CA HIS A 246 -2.94 -25.14 -15.83
C HIS A 246 -4.47 -25.05 -15.87
N SER A 247 -5.03 -24.52 -16.97
CA SER A 247 -6.47 -24.33 -17.15
C SER A 247 -7.26 -25.63 -17.20
N MET A 248 -6.62 -26.75 -17.54
CA MET A 248 -7.27 -28.07 -17.62
C MET A 248 -7.92 -28.48 -16.30
N ARG A 249 -7.36 -28.05 -15.16
CA ARG A 249 -7.94 -28.30 -13.82
C ARG A 249 -9.33 -27.71 -13.65
N TYR A 250 -9.67 -26.68 -14.42
CA TYR A 250 -10.94 -25.97 -14.36
C TYR A 250 -11.97 -26.48 -15.37
N GLN A 251 -11.62 -27.43 -16.25
CA GLN A 251 -12.56 -27.99 -17.24
C GLN A 251 -13.79 -28.62 -16.59
N LYS A 252 -13.64 -29.17 -15.38
CA LYS A 252 -14.76 -29.74 -14.62
C LYS A 252 -15.86 -28.73 -14.25
N TYR A 253 -15.60 -27.42 -14.36
CA TYR A 253 -16.55 -26.35 -14.03
C TYR A 253 -17.27 -25.77 -15.26
N ILE A 254 -16.86 -26.17 -16.48
CA ILE A 254 -17.44 -25.74 -17.75
C ILE A 254 -18.95 -26.04 -17.76
N ASN A 255 -19.75 -25.07 -18.20
CA ASN A 255 -21.22 -25.14 -18.25
C ASN A 255 -21.93 -25.42 -16.90
N ILE A 256 -21.21 -25.35 -15.78
CA ILE A 256 -21.76 -25.51 -14.43
C ILE A 256 -21.75 -24.18 -13.70
N VAL A 257 -20.61 -23.47 -13.71
CA VAL A 257 -20.44 -22.20 -13.01
C VAL A 257 -21.07 -21.05 -13.78
N ASN A 258 -20.87 -21.05 -15.10
CA ASN A 258 -21.40 -20.10 -16.06
C ASN A 258 -21.56 -20.83 -17.41
N GLU A 259 -22.72 -20.70 -18.05
CA GLU A 259 -23.03 -21.35 -19.34
C GLU A 259 -22.25 -20.73 -20.51
N SER A 260 -21.82 -19.48 -20.39
CA SER A 260 -20.98 -18.78 -21.39
C SER A 260 -19.53 -19.31 -21.41
N TYR A 261 -19.12 -20.05 -20.37
CA TYR A 261 -17.75 -20.50 -20.21
C TYR A 261 -17.54 -21.87 -20.84
N ASN A 262 -17.02 -21.86 -22.07
CA ASN A 262 -16.73 -23.06 -22.87
C ASN A 262 -15.30 -23.59 -22.73
N HIS A 263 -14.37 -22.83 -22.16
CA HIS A 263 -12.97 -23.24 -22.00
C HIS A 263 -12.42 -22.98 -20.60
N GLY A 264 -11.49 -23.83 -20.15
CA GLY A 264 -10.78 -23.69 -18.87
C GLY A 264 -10.07 -22.34 -18.71
N LEU A 265 -9.61 -21.75 -19.82
CA LEU A 265 -8.93 -20.44 -19.83
C LEU A 265 -9.85 -19.30 -19.38
N ASN A 266 -11.17 -19.38 -19.62
CA ASN A 266 -12.12 -18.35 -19.17
C ASN A 266 -12.10 -18.21 -17.64
N PHE A 267 -11.93 -19.31 -16.91
CA PHE A 267 -11.80 -19.30 -15.45
C PHE A 267 -10.49 -18.65 -14.99
N ILE A 268 -9.39 -18.82 -15.74
CA ILE A 268 -8.11 -18.15 -15.43
C ILE A 268 -8.25 -16.64 -15.67
N SER A 269 -8.86 -16.26 -16.79
CA SER A 269 -9.14 -14.85 -17.12
C SER A 269 -10.02 -14.19 -16.06
N GLU A 270 -11.06 -14.88 -15.59
CA GLU A 270 -11.92 -14.41 -14.51
C GLU A 270 -11.13 -14.17 -13.22
N LYS A 271 -10.21 -15.07 -12.86
CA LYS A 271 -9.34 -14.90 -11.66
C LYS A 271 -8.42 -13.69 -11.76
N ILE A 272 -7.80 -13.48 -12.93
CA ILE A 272 -6.92 -12.31 -13.13
C ILE A 272 -7.74 -11.03 -13.06
N LEU A 273 -8.90 -11.00 -13.72
CA LEU A 273 -9.79 -9.84 -13.70
C LEU A 273 -10.31 -9.54 -12.29
N SER A 274 -10.68 -10.58 -11.53
CA SER A 274 -11.07 -10.45 -10.13
C SER A 274 -9.94 -9.89 -9.27
N ALA A 275 -8.69 -10.34 -9.45
CA ALA A 275 -7.52 -9.81 -8.75
C ALA A 275 -7.34 -8.30 -9.02
N VAL A 276 -7.45 -7.87 -10.28
CA VAL A 276 -7.36 -6.45 -10.66
C VAL A 276 -8.47 -5.63 -10.01
N ILE A 277 -9.72 -6.13 -10.03
CA ILE A 277 -10.86 -5.44 -9.39
C ILE A 277 -10.62 -5.25 -7.89
N PHE A 278 -10.11 -6.26 -7.19
CA PHE A 278 -9.80 -6.15 -5.76
C PHE A 278 -8.70 -5.12 -5.47
N VAL A 279 -7.65 -5.06 -6.30
CA VAL A 279 -6.60 -4.03 -6.17
C VAL A 279 -7.18 -2.64 -6.40
N ILE A 280 -8.05 -2.48 -7.38
CA ILE A 280 -8.76 -1.23 -7.65
C ILE A 280 -9.61 -0.82 -6.43
N ILE A 281 -10.37 -1.74 -5.84
CA ILE A 281 -11.16 -1.49 -4.62
C ILE A 281 -10.25 -1.07 -3.46
N ALA A 282 -9.11 -1.74 -3.26
CA ALA A 282 -8.17 -1.42 -2.19
C ALA A 282 -7.50 -0.05 -2.39
N PHE A 283 -7.18 0.29 -3.64
CA PHE A 283 -6.70 1.61 -4.01
C PHE A 283 -7.73 2.68 -3.62
N PHE A 284 -9.00 2.49 -3.97
CA PHE A 284 -10.07 3.40 -3.58
C PHE A 284 -10.26 3.50 -2.06
N ALA A 285 -10.21 2.38 -1.34
CA ALA A 285 -10.30 2.39 0.11
C ALA A 285 -9.18 3.21 0.76
N LYS A 286 -7.95 3.13 0.23
CA LYS A 286 -6.81 3.91 0.72
C LYS A 286 -6.90 5.38 0.35
N LEU A 287 -7.39 5.70 -0.85
CA LEU A 287 -7.67 7.09 -1.22
C LEU A 287 -8.62 7.78 -0.25
N ILE A 288 -9.67 7.10 0.22
CA ILE A 288 -10.60 7.64 1.22
C ILE A 288 -9.90 7.93 2.57
N GLN A 289 -8.86 7.16 2.91
CA GLN A 289 -8.09 7.31 4.15
C GLN A 289 -6.95 8.34 4.03
N TYR A 290 -6.87 9.08 2.92
CA TYR A 290 -5.76 10.01 2.62
C TYR A 290 -4.39 9.32 2.56
N GLU A 291 -4.36 8.02 2.22
CA GLU A 291 -3.12 7.24 2.10
C GLU A 291 -2.93 6.72 0.68
N LEU A 292 -1.67 6.62 0.22
CA LEU A 292 -1.33 5.92 -1.02
C LEU A 292 -1.25 4.42 -0.76
N LEU A 293 -1.82 3.62 -1.66
CA LEU A 293 -1.65 2.18 -1.63
C LEU A 293 -0.18 1.86 -1.89
N THR A 294 0.52 1.38 -0.86
CA THR A 294 1.90 0.91 -1.00
C THR A 294 1.95 -0.36 -1.84
N PHE A 295 3.10 -0.64 -2.47
CA PHE A 295 3.29 -1.87 -3.24
C PHE A 295 2.92 -3.11 -2.41
N TYR A 296 3.43 -3.20 -1.18
CA TYR A 296 3.11 -4.27 -0.23
C TYR A 296 1.63 -4.30 0.16
N GLY A 297 0.98 -3.13 0.27
CA GLY A 297 -0.45 -3.02 0.53
C GLY A 297 -1.33 -3.58 -0.59
N SER A 298 -0.83 -3.66 -1.83
CA SER A 298 -1.58 -4.22 -2.97
C SER A 298 -1.51 -5.75 -3.06
N LEU A 299 -0.52 -6.39 -2.43
CA LEU A 299 -0.33 -7.84 -2.48
C LEU A 299 -1.50 -8.61 -1.87
N LEU A 300 -2.01 -8.18 -0.71
CA LEU A 300 -3.13 -8.85 -0.05
C LEU A 300 -4.41 -8.83 -0.91
N PRO A 301 -4.91 -7.66 -1.39
CA PRO A 301 -6.04 -7.60 -2.32
C PRO A 301 -5.83 -8.44 -3.59
N LEU A 302 -4.62 -8.43 -4.15
CA LEU A 302 -4.29 -9.20 -5.35
C LEU A 302 -4.43 -10.71 -5.11
N ILE A 303 -3.88 -11.21 -4.00
CA ILE A 303 -3.99 -12.62 -3.61
C ILE A 303 -5.46 -12.97 -3.33
N PHE A 304 -6.15 -12.18 -2.51
CA PHE A 304 -7.56 -12.44 -2.18
C PHE A 304 -8.44 -12.44 -3.43
N GLY A 305 -8.30 -11.45 -4.31
CA GLY A 305 -9.06 -11.38 -5.55
C GLY A 305 -8.76 -12.54 -6.50
N PHE A 306 -7.50 -13.01 -6.59
CA PHE A 306 -7.16 -14.15 -7.43
C PHE A 306 -7.74 -15.48 -6.91
N PHE A 307 -7.81 -15.67 -5.59
CA PHE A 307 -8.28 -16.91 -4.98
C PHE A 307 -9.79 -16.97 -4.72
N THR A 308 -10.46 -15.83 -4.60
CA THR A 308 -11.91 -15.74 -4.33
C THR A 308 -12.76 -16.54 -5.34
N PRO A 309 -12.53 -16.47 -6.66
CA PRO A 309 -13.33 -17.25 -7.61
C PRO A 309 -13.22 -18.77 -7.40
N ASN A 310 -12.10 -19.30 -6.91
CA ASN A 310 -11.97 -20.74 -6.65
C ASN A 310 -13.00 -21.23 -5.62
N ALA A 311 -13.24 -20.43 -4.59
CA ALA A 311 -14.25 -20.76 -3.57
C ALA A 311 -15.66 -20.77 -4.18
N ILE A 312 -15.96 -19.79 -5.05
CA ILE A 312 -17.24 -19.71 -5.77
C ILE A 312 -17.42 -20.92 -6.70
N TYR A 313 -16.38 -21.30 -7.45
CA TYR A 313 -16.43 -22.47 -8.34
C TYR A 313 -16.66 -23.76 -7.57
N ALA A 314 -15.92 -23.95 -6.47
CA ALA A 314 -16.06 -25.12 -5.62
C ALA A 314 -17.47 -25.19 -5.01
N TYR A 315 -18.00 -24.06 -4.54
CA TYR A 315 -19.35 -23.98 -3.99
C TYR A 315 -20.42 -24.32 -5.04
N LYS A 316 -20.40 -23.64 -6.20
CA LYS A 316 -21.36 -23.91 -7.30
C LYS A 316 -21.27 -25.35 -7.80
N TYR A 317 -20.06 -25.89 -7.94
CA TYR A 317 -19.86 -27.29 -8.32
C TYR A 317 -20.41 -28.26 -7.28
N GLN A 318 -20.20 -27.99 -5.99
CA GLN A 318 -20.76 -28.82 -4.93
C GLN A 318 -22.30 -28.78 -4.94
N MET A 319 -22.90 -27.61 -5.15
CA MET A 319 -24.36 -27.49 -5.31
C MET A 319 -24.86 -28.29 -6.51
N TYR A 320 -24.19 -28.17 -7.65
CA TYR A 320 -24.50 -28.93 -8.87
C TYR A 320 -24.41 -30.44 -8.63
N ARG A 321 -23.35 -30.92 -7.95
CA ARG A 321 -23.17 -32.34 -7.60
C ARG A 321 -24.26 -32.85 -6.67
N ASN A 322 -24.61 -32.08 -5.63
CA ASN A 322 -25.69 -32.44 -4.71
C ASN A 322 -27.04 -32.49 -5.44
N LYS A 323 -27.31 -31.56 -6.38
CA LYS A 323 -28.52 -31.57 -7.21
C LYS A 323 -28.57 -32.82 -8.08
N ILE A 324 -27.48 -33.13 -8.77
CA ILE A 324 -27.33 -34.36 -9.55
C ILE A 324 -27.61 -35.62 -8.72
N GLU A 325 -27.03 -35.74 -7.52
CA GLU A 325 -27.19 -36.93 -6.67
C GLU A 325 -28.66 -37.11 -6.22
N ASN A 326 -29.33 -36.01 -5.86
CA ASN A 326 -30.73 -36.02 -5.46
C ASN A 326 -31.68 -36.32 -6.62
N ASP A 327 -31.44 -35.71 -7.78
CA ASP A 327 -32.25 -35.88 -8.99
C ASP A 327 -32.00 -37.27 -9.61
N PHE A 328 -30.82 -37.85 -9.40
CA PHE A 328 -30.51 -39.21 -9.85
C PHE A 328 -31.34 -40.26 -9.10
N LEU A 329 -31.48 -40.16 -7.78
CA LEU A 329 -32.38 -41.05 -7.03
C LEU A 329 -33.83 -40.94 -7.55
N GLN A 330 -34.31 -39.71 -7.81
CA GLN A 330 -35.65 -39.50 -8.38
C GLN A 330 -35.79 -40.13 -9.77
N ALA A 331 -34.76 -40.00 -10.63
CA ALA A 331 -34.75 -40.66 -11.93
C ALA A 331 -34.88 -42.19 -11.80
N ILE A 332 -34.16 -42.80 -10.86
CA ILE A 332 -34.27 -44.24 -10.61
C ILE A 332 -35.66 -44.64 -10.13
N THR A 333 -36.29 -43.84 -9.26
CA THR A 333 -37.68 -44.07 -8.81
C THR A 333 -38.66 -44.03 -9.98
N ILE A 334 -38.57 -43.01 -10.84
CA ILE A 334 -39.41 -42.86 -12.04
C ILE A 334 -39.21 -44.06 -12.97
N MET A 335 -37.96 -44.43 -13.25
CA MET A 335 -37.65 -45.61 -14.08
C MET A 335 -38.18 -46.90 -13.45
N ASN A 336 -38.02 -47.11 -12.15
CA ASN A 336 -38.52 -48.31 -11.48
C ASN A 336 -40.05 -48.42 -11.58
N ASN A 337 -40.76 -47.30 -11.44
CA ASN A 337 -42.21 -47.26 -11.61
C ASN A 337 -42.63 -47.52 -13.07
N ALA A 338 -41.89 -46.98 -14.05
CA ALA A 338 -42.10 -47.27 -15.46
C ALA A 338 -41.86 -48.76 -15.79
N PHE A 339 -40.83 -49.39 -15.21
CA PHE A 339 -40.59 -50.82 -15.40
C PHE A 339 -41.67 -51.68 -14.76
N LYS A 340 -42.18 -51.31 -13.58
CA LYS A 340 -43.31 -51.99 -12.93
C LYS A 340 -44.58 -51.92 -13.77
N SER A 341 -44.77 -50.86 -14.57
CA SER A 341 -45.88 -50.74 -15.52
C SER A 341 -45.63 -51.41 -16.88
N GLY A 342 -44.48 -52.11 -17.04
CA GLY A 342 -44.14 -52.81 -18.28
C GLY A 342 -43.48 -51.94 -19.35
N SER A 343 -43.07 -50.71 -19.02
CA SER A 343 -42.39 -49.82 -19.97
C SER A 343 -41.00 -50.36 -20.33
N SER A 344 -40.58 -50.11 -21.58
CA SER A 344 -39.20 -50.39 -22.04
C SER A 344 -38.19 -49.41 -21.45
N ILE A 345 -36.88 -49.73 -21.54
CA ILE A 345 -35.77 -48.86 -21.11
C ILE A 345 -35.84 -47.49 -21.80
N THR A 346 -36.11 -47.46 -23.10
CA THR A 346 -36.19 -46.22 -23.87
C THR A 346 -37.37 -45.35 -23.41
N GLN A 347 -38.54 -45.94 -23.15
CA GLN A 347 -39.71 -45.23 -22.61
C GLN A 347 -39.44 -44.68 -21.20
N ALA A 348 -38.77 -45.47 -20.35
CA ALA A 348 -38.39 -45.03 -19.01
C ALA A 348 -37.41 -43.84 -19.05
N ILE A 349 -36.43 -43.86 -19.97
CA ILE A 349 -35.49 -42.74 -20.19
C ILE A 349 -36.24 -41.49 -20.68
N ASP A 350 -37.15 -41.65 -21.64
CA ASP A 350 -37.97 -40.56 -22.17
C ASP A 350 -38.83 -39.92 -21.06
N LEU A 351 -39.47 -40.75 -20.22
CA LEU A 351 -40.27 -40.29 -19.09
C LEU A 351 -39.44 -39.43 -18.12
N VAL A 352 -38.26 -39.90 -17.70
CA VAL A 352 -37.35 -39.13 -16.85
C VAL A 352 -36.93 -37.82 -17.51
N SER A 353 -36.68 -37.83 -18.82
CA SER A 353 -36.23 -36.66 -19.57
C SER A 353 -37.27 -35.54 -19.63
N ARG A 354 -38.56 -35.89 -19.46
CA ARG A 354 -39.71 -34.97 -19.46
C ARG A 354 -40.14 -34.57 -18.06
N GLU A 355 -40.09 -35.49 -17.10
CA GLU A 355 -40.57 -35.24 -15.73
C GLU A 355 -39.55 -34.52 -14.85
N LEU A 356 -38.25 -34.74 -15.06
CA LEU A 356 -37.22 -34.03 -14.29
C LEU A 356 -36.80 -32.74 -14.99
N GLU A 357 -36.30 -31.81 -14.19
CA GLU A 357 -35.66 -30.58 -14.65
C GLU A 357 -34.16 -30.56 -14.30
N GLY A 358 -33.42 -29.63 -14.91
CA GLY A 358 -32.03 -29.37 -14.55
C GLY A 358 -31.02 -30.38 -15.13
N PRO A 359 -29.92 -30.68 -14.40
CA PRO A 359 -28.76 -31.35 -14.98
C PRO A 359 -29.01 -32.81 -15.34
N ILE A 360 -29.73 -33.56 -14.50
CA ILE A 360 -30.08 -34.95 -14.77
C ILE A 360 -30.99 -35.05 -15.99
N ALA A 361 -32.01 -34.21 -16.08
CA ALA A 361 -32.91 -34.18 -17.23
C ALA A 361 -32.16 -33.96 -18.55
N ARG A 362 -31.19 -33.03 -18.59
CA ARG A 362 -30.33 -32.81 -19.76
C ARG A 362 -29.52 -34.04 -20.14
N GLU A 363 -29.02 -34.79 -19.17
CA GLU A 363 -28.28 -36.02 -19.44
C GLU A 363 -29.18 -37.15 -19.94
N PHE A 364 -30.39 -37.31 -19.40
CA PHE A 364 -31.38 -38.25 -19.92
C PHE A 364 -31.89 -37.86 -21.32
N LYS A 365 -32.07 -36.56 -21.61
CA LYS A 365 -32.37 -36.07 -22.98
C LYS A 365 -31.24 -36.42 -23.96
N LYS A 366 -29.97 -36.28 -23.55
CA LYS A 366 -28.83 -36.72 -24.37
C LYS A 366 -28.85 -38.23 -24.60
N MET A 367 -29.13 -39.03 -23.57
CA MET A 367 -29.24 -40.48 -23.72
C MET A 367 -30.33 -40.85 -24.72
N LEU A 368 -31.52 -40.23 -24.61
CA LEU A 368 -32.62 -40.45 -25.55
C LEU A 368 -32.22 -40.08 -26.99
N MET A 369 -31.54 -38.94 -27.16
CA MET A 369 -31.01 -38.51 -28.45
C MET A 369 -29.99 -39.52 -29.02
N GLU A 370 -29.05 -40.00 -28.21
CA GLU A 370 -28.06 -41.00 -28.60
C GLU A 370 -28.73 -42.32 -29.04
N ILE A 371 -29.75 -42.79 -28.31
CA ILE A 371 -30.53 -43.98 -28.67
C ILE A 371 -31.26 -43.77 -30.00
N ASN A 372 -31.90 -42.60 -30.20
CA ASN A 372 -32.61 -42.28 -31.44
C ASN A 372 -31.68 -42.20 -32.66
N PHE A 373 -30.40 -41.90 -32.44
CA PHE A 373 -29.36 -41.97 -33.49
C PHE A 373 -28.78 -43.39 -33.70
N GLY A 374 -29.33 -44.41 -33.04
CA GLY A 374 -28.94 -45.81 -33.25
C GLY A 374 -27.76 -46.29 -32.41
N LEU A 375 -27.32 -45.52 -31.39
CA LEU A 375 -26.32 -46.02 -30.45
C LEU A 375 -26.93 -47.12 -29.54
N SER A 376 -26.15 -48.17 -29.27
CA SER A 376 -26.59 -49.24 -28.38
C SER A 376 -26.78 -48.74 -26.95
N ILE A 377 -27.76 -49.31 -26.24
CA ILE A 377 -28.06 -49.01 -24.82
C ILE A 377 -26.78 -49.11 -23.98
N ASP A 378 -25.97 -50.16 -24.19
CA ASP A 378 -24.70 -50.35 -23.48
C ASP A 378 -23.74 -49.17 -23.65
N THR A 379 -23.64 -48.62 -24.86
CA THR A 379 -22.76 -47.48 -25.16
C THR A 379 -23.29 -46.20 -24.55
N VAL A 380 -24.62 -46.00 -24.61
CA VAL A 380 -25.29 -44.81 -24.06
C VAL A 380 -25.14 -44.77 -22.54
N PHE A 381 -25.41 -45.86 -21.84
CA PHE A 381 -25.25 -45.92 -20.38
C PHE A 381 -23.78 -45.79 -19.94
N ARG A 382 -22.83 -46.38 -20.66
CA ARG A 382 -21.39 -46.20 -20.39
C ARG A 382 -20.97 -44.73 -20.47
N ARG A 383 -21.33 -44.05 -21.56
CA ARG A 383 -21.05 -42.61 -21.71
C ARG A 383 -21.76 -41.77 -20.66
N PHE A 384 -23.00 -42.11 -20.31
CA PHE A 384 -23.72 -41.46 -19.23
C PHE A 384 -22.98 -41.59 -17.89
N SER A 385 -22.57 -42.80 -17.49
CA SER A 385 -21.80 -43.05 -16.26
C SER A 385 -20.49 -42.25 -16.23
N GLU A 386 -19.73 -42.24 -17.33
CA GLU A 386 -18.47 -41.49 -17.45
C GLU A 386 -18.66 -39.97 -17.28
N ARG A 387 -19.77 -39.42 -17.80
CA ARG A 387 -20.12 -37.99 -17.64
C ARG A 387 -20.59 -37.68 -16.23
N MET A 388 -21.43 -38.53 -15.66
CA MET A 388 -22.02 -38.33 -14.34
C MET A 388 -21.00 -38.47 -13.21
N LYS A 389 -19.99 -39.33 -13.36
CA LYS A 389 -18.97 -39.60 -12.34
C LYS A 389 -19.59 -39.88 -10.97
N LEU A 390 -20.68 -40.62 -10.94
CA LEU A 390 -21.33 -41.13 -9.73
C LEU A 390 -21.07 -42.63 -9.67
N GLU A 391 -20.74 -43.14 -8.48
CA GLU A 391 -20.57 -44.58 -8.26
C GLU A 391 -21.85 -45.32 -8.64
N GLU A 392 -23.00 -44.76 -8.28
CA GLU A 392 -24.30 -45.39 -8.48
C GLU A 392 -24.75 -45.39 -9.94
N ALA A 393 -24.37 -44.38 -10.71
CA ALA A 393 -24.54 -44.38 -12.17
C ALA A 393 -23.68 -45.46 -12.85
N THR A 394 -22.48 -45.70 -12.30
CA THR A 394 -21.57 -46.75 -12.79
C THR A 394 -22.11 -48.14 -12.47
N TYR A 395 -22.56 -48.36 -11.23
CA TYR A 395 -23.21 -49.59 -10.81
C TYR A 395 -24.47 -49.90 -11.63
N LEU A 396 -25.32 -48.89 -11.83
CA LEU A 396 -26.51 -48.99 -12.67
C LEU A 396 -26.16 -49.46 -14.08
N THR A 397 -25.17 -48.80 -14.70
CA THR A 397 -24.72 -49.10 -16.05
C THR A 397 -24.26 -50.54 -16.19
N VAL A 398 -23.36 -50.99 -15.31
CA VAL A 398 -22.85 -52.38 -15.33
C VAL A 398 -24.00 -53.36 -15.16
N THR A 399 -24.91 -53.10 -14.23
CA THR A 399 -26.02 -54.01 -13.95
C THR A 399 -27.01 -54.09 -15.12
N LEU A 400 -27.33 -52.95 -15.75
CA LEU A 400 -28.15 -52.89 -16.95
C LEU A 400 -27.53 -53.63 -18.13
N MET A 401 -26.22 -53.48 -18.35
CA MET A 401 -25.51 -54.19 -19.40
C MET A 401 -25.57 -55.71 -19.20
N ILE A 402 -25.43 -56.19 -17.96
CA ILE A 402 -25.57 -57.61 -17.63
C ILE A 402 -27.01 -58.07 -17.89
N LEU A 403 -28.00 -57.33 -17.38
CA LEU A 403 -29.41 -57.67 -17.57
C LEU A 403 -29.84 -57.71 -19.03
N ASN A 404 -29.37 -56.75 -19.84
CA ASN A 404 -29.69 -56.68 -21.26
C ASN A 404 -29.13 -57.89 -22.03
N LYS A 405 -28.00 -58.46 -21.56
CA LYS A 405 -27.41 -59.69 -22.12
C LYS A 405 -28.07 -60.97 -21.59
N THR A 406 -28.48 -61.01 -20.33
CA THR A 406 -28.98 -62.23 -19.68
C THR A 406 -30.51 -62.32 -19.61
N GLY A 407 -31.25 -61.27 -20.00
CA GLY A 407 -32.71 -61.23 -19.94
C GLY A 407 -33.30 -61.23 -18.53
N GLY A 408 -32.55 -60.74 -17.53
CA GLY A 408 -32.96 -60.82 -16.11
C GLY A 408 -34.09 -59.87 -15.72
N ASN A 409 -34.61 -60.02 -14.50
CA ASN A 409 -35.69 -59.16 -13.98
C ASN A 409 -35.18 -57.75 -13.63
N ILE A 410 -35.40 -56.82 -14.56
CA ILE A 410 -35.02 -55.41 -14.43
C ILE A 410 -35.69 -54.73 -13.23
N ILE A 411 -36.94 -55.08 -12.91
CA ILE A 411 -37.70 -54.50 -11.80
C ILE A 411 -37.03 -54.84 -10.46
N LYS A 412 -36.60 -56.09 -10.29
CA LYS A 412 -35.91 -56.54 -9.06
C LYS A 412 -34.61 -55.77 -8.85
N VAL A 413 -33.82 -55.61 -9.91
CA VAL A 413 -32.56 -54.87 -9.86
C VAL A 413 -32.77 -53.39 -9.56
N PHE A 414 -33.67 -52.71 -10.29
CA PHE A 414 -33.93 -51.29 -10.06
C PHE A 414 -34.51 -51.02 -8.67
N SER A 415 -35.35 -51.92 -8.16
CA SER A 415 -35.84 -51.84 -6.78
C SER A 415 -34.71 -51.97 -5.74
N SER A 416 -33.73 -52.85 -5.98
CA SER A 416 -32.54 -52.93 -5.11
C SER A 416 -31.66 -51.68 -5.19
N ILE A 417 -31.50 -51.08 -6.39
CA ILE A 417 -30.74 -49.84 -6.59
C ILE A 417 -31.44 -48.68 -5.87
N GLU A 418 -32.74 -48.51 -6.09
CA GLU A 418 -33.55 -47.48 -5.44
C GLU A 418 -33.45 -47.56 -3.92
N LYS A 419 -33.63 -48.76 -3.34
CA LYS A 419 -33.49 -48.99 -1.89
C LYS A 419 -32.09 -48.62 -1.39
N THR A 420 -31.05 -49.01 -2.11
CA THR A 420 -29.65 -48.70 -1.75
C THR A 420 -29.38 -47.20 -1.78
N LEU A 421 -29.82 -46.50 -2.83
CA LEU A 421 -29.68 -45.06 -2.97
C LEU A 421 -30.45 -44.30 -1.87
N TYR A 422 -31.67 -44.75 -1.57
CA TYR A 422 -32.47 -44.18 -0.48
C TYR A 422 -31.77 -44.37 0.88
N SER A 423 -31.28 -45.57 1.19
CA SER A 423 -30.52 -45.86 2.41
C SER A 423 -29.25 -45.00 2.51
N ARG A 424 -28.47 -44.85 1.42
CA ARG A 424 -27.29 -43.98 1.39
C ARG A 424 -27.66 -42.52 1.67
N LYS A 425 -28.72 -42.01 1.02
CA LYS A 425 -29.21 -40.63 1.23
C LYS A 425 -29.67 -40.42 2.67
N LYS A 426 -30.41 -41.38 3.23
CA LYS A 426 -30.84 -41.36 4.64
C LYS A 426 -29.63 -41.32 5.59
N LEU A 427 -28.67 -42.22 5.42
CA LEU A 427 -27.44 -42.25 6.23
C LEU A 427 -26.66 -40.93 6.12
N LYS A 428 -26.55 -40.34 4.93
CA LYS A 428 -25.88 -39.03 4.72
C LYS A 428 -26.61 -37.88 5.43
N LEU A 429 -27.93 -37.91 5.46
CA LEU A 429 -28.74 -36.92 6.18
C LEU A 429 -28.62 -37.10 7.70
N GLU A 430 -28.71 -38.33 8.19
CA GLU A 430 -28.49 -38.68 9.60
C GLU A 430 -27.09 -38.26 10.05
N TYR A 431 -26.06 -38.56 9.25
CA TYR A 431 -24.69 -38.12 9.48
C TYR A 431 -24.58 -36.59 9.54
N LYS A 432 -25.20 -35.85 8.61
CA LYS A 432 -25.22 -34.38 8.67
C LYS A 432 -25.91 -33.85 9.92
N ALA A 433 -27.01 -34.48 10.35
CA ALA A 433 -27.75 -34.09 11.55
C ALA A 433 -26.93 -34.34 12.82
N LEU A 434 -26.35 -35.53 12.97
CA LEU A 434 -25.51 -35.90 14.12
C LEU A 434 -24.24 -35.04 14.22
N THR A 435 -23.62 -34.72 13.08
CA THR A 435 -22.38 -33.92 13.06
C THR A 435 -22.61 -32.40 13.11
N GLY A 436 -23.84 -31.94 12.90
CA GLY A 436 -24.18 -30.52 12.85
C GLY A 436 -23.82 -29.79 14.14
N SER A 437 -24.21 -30.35 15.29
CA SER A 437 -23.91 -29.79 16.62
C SER A 437 -22.40 -29.69 16.88
N SER A 438 -21.67 -30.77 16.61
CA SER A 438 -20.21 -30.84 16.80
C SER A 438 -19.46 -29.84 15.91
N LYS A 439 -19.92 -29.63 14.67
CA LYS A 439 -19.34 -28.64 13.75
C LYS A 439 -19.56 -27.20 14.22
N ILE A 440 -20.71 -26.90 14.83
CA ILE A 440 -20.98 -25.56 15.41
C ILE A 440 -20.03 -25.32 16.59
N VAL A 441 -19.92 -26.26 17.52
CA VAL A 441 -19.00 -26.14 18.67
C VAL A 441 -17.57 -25.88 18.23
N VAL A 442 -17.08 -26.63 17.23
CA VAL A 442 -15.73 -26.37 16.71
C VAL A 442 -15.61 -25.05 15.99
N SER A 443 -16.63 -24.62 15.25
CA SER A 443 -16.62 -23.30 14.62
C SER A 443 -16.48 -22.20 15.68
N VAL A 444 -17.22 -22.32 16.80
CA VAL A 444 -17.10 -21.40 17.95
C VAL A 444 -15.71 -21.46 18.56
N LEU A 445 -15.15 -22.65 18.83
CA LEU A 445 -13.81 -22.80 19.39
C LEU A 445 -12.71 -22.21 18.51
N ILE A 446 -12.81 -22.37 17.19
CA ILE A 446 -11.87 -21.76 16.24
C ILE A 446 -11.99 -20.23 16.25
N LEU A 447 -13.21 -19.70 16.34
CA LEU A 447 -13.47 -18.26 16.30
C LEU A 447 -13.13 -17.54 17.62
N LEU A 448 -13.18 -18.26 18.75
CA LEU A 448 -13.05 -17.70 20.10
C LEU A 448 -11.77 -16.86 20.29
N PRO A 449 -10.56 -17.29 19.90
CA PRO A 449 -9.35 -16.47 20.07
C PRO A 449 -9.39 -15.17 19.24
N LEU A 450 -9.92 -15.23 18.02
CA LEU A 450 -10.07 -14.04 17.17
C LEU A 450 -11.08 -13.06 17.75
N PHE A 451 -12.17 -13.58 18.30
CA PHE A 451 -13.16 -12.79 19.02
C PHE A 451 -12.54 -12.09 20.24
N PHE A 452 -11.74 -12.80 21.04
CA PHE A 452 -11.01 -12.21 22.16
C PHE A 452 -10.05 -11.10 21.72
N VAL A 453 -9.28 -11.32 20.65
CA VAL A 453 -8.39 -10.28 20.09
C VAL A 453 -9.20 -9.05 19.67
N ALA A 454 -10.33 -9.23 19.00
CA ALA A 454 -11.20 -8.14 18.58
C ALA A 454 -11.78 -7.36 19.77
N VAL A 455 -12.29 -8.06 20.79
CA VAL A 455 -12.86 -7.46 22.00
C VAL A 455 -11.79 -6.68 22.79
N VAL A 456 -10.61 -7.27 23.00
CA VAL A 456 -9.50 -6.60 23.69
C VAL A 456 -9.05 -5.36 22.92
N ASN A 457 -8.96 -5.43 21.59
CA ASN A 457 -8.60 -4.28 20.77
C ASN A 457 -9.67 -3.18 20.78
N LEU A 458 -10.94 -3.53 20.95
CA LEU A 458 -12.04 -2.57 21.09
C LEU A 458 -12.00 -1.87 22.46
N ILE A 459 -11.76 -2.62 23.54
CA ILE A 459 -11.67 -2.09 24.90
C ILE A 459 -10.38 -1.27 25.09
N ASN A 460 -9.26 -1.74 24.56
CA ASN A 460 -7.97 -1.08 24.65
C ASN A 460 -7.19 -1.18 23.31
N PRO A 461 -7.32 -0.16 22.43
CA PRO A 461 -6.63 -0.11 21.15
C PRO A 461 -5.09 -0.11 21.25
N SER A 462 -4.55 0.28 22.41
CA SER A 462 -3.10 0.32 22.63
C SER A 462 -2.50 -1.02 23.08
N TYR A 463 -3.35 -1.98 23.50
CA TYR A 463 -2.91 -3.23 24.12
C TYR A 463 -1.97 -4.05 23.21
N PHE A 464 -2.26 -4.13 21.91
CA PHE A 464 -1.47 -4.92 20.97
C PHE A 464 -0.34 -4.14 20.28
N VAL A 465 -0.22 -2.81 20.50
CA VAL A 465 0.80 -1.96 19.84
C VAL A 465 2.24 -2.49 20.03
N PRO A 466 2.66 -2.95 21.23
CA PRO A 466 4.00 -3.50 21.41
C PRO A 466 4.31 -4.71 20.51
N LEU A 467 3.30 -5.51 20.12
CA LEU A 467 3.47 -6.66 19.23
C LEU A 467 3.82 -6.23 17.80
N TYR A 468 3.32 -5.09 17.34
CA TYR A 468 3.55 -4.61 15.97
C TYR A 468 4.82 -3.77 15.84
N VAL A 469 5.17 -3.01 16.88
CA VAL A 469 6.28 -2.05 16.85
C VAL A 469 7.61 -2.69 17.20
N THR A 470 7.66 -3.50 18.26
CA THR A 470 8.94 -4.06 18.76
C THR A 470 9.38 -5.29 17.97
N ASN A 471 10.70 -5.47 17.80
CA ASN A 471 11.24 -6.65 17.09
C ASN A 471 10.90 -7.96 17.81
N ILE A 472 10.92 -7.96 19.15
CA ILE A 472 10.51 -9.11 19.98
C ILE A 472 9.01 -9.38 19.79
N GLY A 473 8.19 -8.33 19.76
CA GLY A 473 6.76 -8.41 19.50
C GLY A 473 6.42 -9.13 18.19
N LYS A 474 7.15 -8.82 17.10
CA LYS A 474 6.97 -9.47 15.80
C LYS A 474 7.28 -10.96 15.84
N ILE A 475 8.31 -11.39 16.59
CA ILE A 475 8.66 -12.81 16.77
C ILE A 475 7.54 -13.53 17.54
N ILE A 476 7.07 -12.94 18.65
CA ILE A 476 5.96 -13.50 19.45
C ILE A 476 4.69 -13.61 18.60
N LEU A 477 4.39 -12.61 17.79
CA LEU A 477 3.24 -12.61 16.89
C LEU A 477 3.33 -13.75 15.86
N GLY A 478 4.51 -14.00 15.30
CA GLY A 478 4.76 -15.15 14.43
C GLY A 478 4.50 -16.49 15.14
N LEU A 479 4.94 -16.62 16.39
CA LEU A 479 4.74 -17.80 17.22
C LEU A 479 3.25 -18.01 17.59
N ILE A 480 2.51 -16.95 17.91
CA ILE A 480 1.05 -16.98 18.13
C ILE A 480 0.34 -17.51 16.89
N ILE A 481 0.68 -17.01 15.70
CA ILE A 481 0.08 -17.48 14.44
C ILE A 481 0.39 -18.95 14.21
N ALA A 482 1.64 -19.38 14.42
CA ALA A 482 2.03 -20.78 14.26
C ALA A 482 1.24 -21.71 15.19
N ILE A 483 1.12 -21.36 16.48
CA ILE A 483 0.33 -22.11 17.45
C ILE A 483 -1.15 -22.13 17.04
N TYR A 484 -1.69 -20.99 16.58
CA TYR A 484 -3.09 -20.92 16.15
C TYR A 484 -3.39 -21.80 14.93
N VAL A 485 -2.45 -21.89 13.98
CA VAL A 485 -2.55 -22.81 12.83
C VAL A 485 -2.55 -24.27 13.30
N VAL A 486 -1.65 -24.63 14.22
CA VAL A 486 -1.60 -25.98 14.81
C VAL A 486 -2.89 -26.29 15.56
N TYR A 487 -3.39 -25.34 16.35
CA TYR A 487 -4.66 -25.44 17.07
C TYR A 487 -5.84 -25.74 16.13
N ILE A 488 -5.98 -24.98 15.03
CA ILE A 488 -7.02 -25.23 14.02
C ILE A 488 -6.85 -26.62 13.41
N TYR A 489 -5.62 -27.03 13.08
CA TYR A 489 -5.34 -28.33 12.50
C TYR A 489 -5.75 -29.47 13.43
N VAL A 490 -5.35 -29.41 14.71
CA VAL A 490 -5.66 -30.43 15.72
C VAL A 490 -7.17 -30.55 15.92
N ILE A 491 -7.89 -29.43 16.07
CA ILE A 491 -9.34 -29.45 16.26
C ILE A 491 -10.06 -30.05 15.04
N LYS A 492 -9.68 -29.65 13.82
CA LYS A 492 -10.28 -30.21 12.60
C LYS A 492 -10.03 -31.71 12.48
N LYS A 493 -8.80 -32.15 12.79
CA LYS A 493 -8.42 -33.57 12.76
C LYS A 493 -9.16 -34.38 13.82
N PHE A 494 -9.37 -33.83 15.02
CA PHE A 494 -10.08 -34.54 16.09
C PHE A 494 -11.54 -34.81 15.73
N ILE A 495 -12.21 -33.90 15.02
CA ILE A 495 -13.53 -34.18 14.46
C ILE A 495 -13.43 -35.26 13.39
N GLU A 496 -12.49 -35.17 12.46
CA GLU A 496 -12.36 -36.16 11.37
C GLU A 496 -12.13 -37.59 11.88
N ILE A 497 -11.46 -37.75 13.04
CA ILE A 497 -11.19 -39.05 13.69
C ILE A 497 -12.37 -39.59 14.49
N ARG A 498 -13.23 -38.72 15.05
CA ARG A 498 -14.46 -39.13 15.76
C ARG A 498 -15.61 -39.51 14.81
N LEU A 499 -15.41 -39.33 13.52
CA LEU A 499 -16.34 -39.57 12.43
C LEU A 499 -15.89 -40.77 11.60
#